data_AF-A0A2G3J4F8-F1
#
_entry.id   AF-A0A2G3J4F8-F1
#
_cell.length_a   1.000
_cell.length_b   1.000
_cell.length_c   1.000
_cell.angle_alpha   90.00
_cell.angle_beta   90.00
_cell.angle_gamma   90.00
#
_symmetry.space_group_name_H-M   'P 1'
#
loop_
_entity.id
_entity.type
_entity.pdbx_description
1 polymer ?
#
loop_
_entity_poly.entity_id
_entity_poly.type
_entity_poly.pdbx_seq_one_letter_code
_entity_poly.pdbx_strand_id
1 'polypeptide(L)' 'MDWYSHTHRHSGIQFVTPSQRHQGQDKALLEKRHAVYQAARLARPERWRNATRNWSWQDEVQLNPDRAIEPKTGEELQVA' A
#
# COMPACT_ATOMS: atom_id res chain seq x y z
N MET A 1 -7.04 -18.93 -1.74
CA MET A 1 -7.74 -17.68 -2.13
C MET A 1 -8.33 -16.93 -0.94
N ASP A 2 -8.97 -17.64 0.00
CA ASP A 2 -9.60 -17.01 1.18
C ASP A 2 -8.63 -16.13 1.99
N TRP A 3 -7.45 -16.67 2.34
CA TRP A 3 -6.43 -15.92 3.08
C TRP A 3 -6.02 -14.61 2.40
N TYR A 4 -5.80 -14.61 1.09
CA TYR A 4 -5.41 -13.40 0.34
C TYR A 4 -6.48 -12.30 0.43
N SER A 5 -7.75 -12.70 0.38
CA SER A 5 -8.89 -11.78 0.25
C SER A 5 -9.42 -11.30 1.61
N HIS A 6 -9.35 -12.14 2.64
CA HIS A 6 -10.00 -11.89 3.93
C HIS A 6 -9.03 -11.75 5.11
N THR A 7 -7.80 -12.24 4.99
CA THR A 7 -6.84 -12.27 6.11
C THR A 7 -5.62 -11.41 5.86
N HIS A 8 -5.00 -11.53 4.68
CA HIS A 8 -3.80 -10.79 4.33
C HIS A 8 -4.12 -9.31 4.09
N ARG A 9 -3.38 -8.45 4.78
CA ARG A 9 -3.47 -7.00 4.65
C ARG A 9 -2.38 -6.55 3.70
N HIS A 10 -2.78 -6.03 2.54
CA HIS A 10 -1.86 -5.72 1.46
C HIS A 10 -1.31 -4.31 1.64
N SER A 11 0.01 -4.16 1.56
CA SER A 11 0.68 -2.87 1.71
C SER A 11 0.26 -1.86 0.63
N GLY A 12 -0.05 -2.33 -0.59
CA GLY A 12 -0.50 -1.50 -1.71
C GLY A 12 -1.85 -0.82 -1.50
N ILE A 13 -2.70 -1.34 -0.60
CA ILE A 13 -3.99 -0.74 -0.22
C ILE A 13 -3.97 -0.37 1.27
N GLN A 14 -2.86 0.19 1.75
CA GLN A 14 -2.71 0.70 3.13
C GLN A 14 -3.04 -0.33 4.22
N PHE A 15 -2.67 -1.60 4.01
CA PHE A 15 -2.89 -2.70 4.95
C PHE A 15 -4.37 -2.91 5.29
N VAL A 16 -5.26 -2.76 4.32
CA VAL A 16 -6.61 -3.36 4.37
C VAL A 16 -6.63 -4.68 3.59
N THR A 17 -7.66 -5.48 3.78
CA THR A 17 -7.87 -6.67 2.96
C THR A 17 -8.62 -6.30 1.67
N PRO A 18 -8.48 -7.07 0.58
CA PRO A 18 -9.21 -6.81 -0.65
C PRO A 18 -10.73 -6.82 -0.41
N SER A 19 -11.22 -7.74 0.42
CA SER A 19 -12.64 -7.79 0.77
C SER A 19 -13.12 -6.53 1.50
N GLN A 20 -12.34 -6.00 2.45
CA GLN A 20 -12.68 -4.75 3.15
C GLN A 20 -12.75 -3.56 2.19
N ARG A 21 -11.84 -3.51 1.21
CA ARG A 21 -11.85 -2.47 0.17
C ARG A 21 -13.05 -2.59 -0.75
N HIS A 22 -13.38 -3.80 -1.21
CA HIS A 22 -14.57 -4.04 -2.04
C HIS A 22 -15.88 -3.72 -1.31
N GLN A 23 -15.92 -3.91 0.01
CA GLN A 23 -17.07 -3.54 0.86
C GLN A 23 -17.09 -2.05 1.24
N GLY A 24 -16.11 -1.24 0.80
CA GLY A 24 -16.03 0.19 1.11
C GLY A 24 -15.72 0.52 2.58
N GLN A 25 -15.25 -0.47 3.36
CA GLN A 25 -14.94 -0.31 4.79
C GLN A 25 -13.57 0.33 5.02
N ASP A 26 -12.75 0.40 3.97
CA ASP A 26 -11.35 0.83 4.05
C ASP A 26 -11.20 2.28 4.52
N LYS A 27 -12.01 3.22 4.03
CA LYS A 27 -11.97 4.63 4.43
C LYS A 27 -12.09 4.79 5.95
N ALA A 28 -13.17 4.24 6.54
CA ALA A 28 -13.42 4.35 7.97
C ALA A 28 -12.35 3.61 8.81
N LEU A 29 -11.83 2.49 8.31
CA LEU A 29 -10.78 1.74 9.00
C LEU A 29 -9.44 2.50 9.01
N LEU A 30 -9.10 3.14 7.89
CA LEU A 30 -7.88 3.95 7.75
C LEU A 30 -7.95 5.22 8.61
N GLU A 31 -9.10 5.90 8.64
CA GLU A 31 -9.32 7.06 9.51
C GLU A 31 -9.13 6.71 11.00
N LYS A 32 -9.73 5.60 11.46
CA LYS A 32 -9.54 5.10 12.83
C LYS A 32 -8.08 4.80 13.14
N ARG A 33 -7.35 4.16 12.21
CA ARG A 33 -5.90 3.89 12.39
C ARG A 33 -5.10 5.18 12.47
N HIS A 34 -5.43 6.17 11.64
CA HIS A 34 -4.77 7.46 11.69
C HIS A 34 -4.92 8.12 13.07
N ALA A 35 -6.15 8.16 13.60
CA ALA A 35 -6.42 8.72 14.93
C ALA A 35 -5.65 7.99 16.04
N VAL A 36 -5.61 6.66 16.01
CA VAL A 36 -4.83 5.86 16.98
C VAL A 36 -3.34 6.20 16.93
N TYR A 37 -2.76 6.29 15.73
CA TYR A 37 -1.34 6.61 15.58
C TYR A 37 -1.01 8.04 16.00
N GLN A 38 -1.90 9.00 15.70
CA GLN A 38 -1.76 10.38 16.15
C GLN A 38 -1.80 10.47 17.68
N ALA A 39 -2.79 9.84 18.32
CA ALA A 39 -2.90 9.81 19.77
C ALA A 39 -1.66 9.16 20.42
N ALA A 40 -1.18 8.04 19.87
CA ALA A 40 0.02 7.36 20.37
C ALA A 40 1.28 8.23 20.23
N ARG A 41 1.41 8.98 19.14
CA ARG A 41 2.52 9.93 18.95
C ARG A 41 2.44 11.11 19.90
N LEU A 42 1.25 11.67 20.12
CA LEU A 42 1.04 12.77 21.08
C LEU A 42 1.36 12.34 22.51
N ALA A 43 1.01 11.10 22.87
CA ALA A 43 1.24 10.59 24.23
C ALA A 43 2.73 10.36 24.55
N ARG A 44 3.54 9.97 23.57
CA ARG A 44 4.97 9.61 23.78
C ARG A 44 5.85 10.09 22.62
N PRO A 45 5.96 11.41 22.38
CA PRO A 45 6.66 11.94 21.21
C PRO A 45 8.13 11.50 21.15
N GLU A 46 8.77 11.24 22.30
CA GLU A 46 10.16 10.77 22.40
C GLU A 46 10.40 9.40 21.73
N ARG A 47 9.37 8.58 21.56
CA ARG A 47 9.47 7.30 20.84
C ARG A 47 9.47 7.45 19.33
N TRP A 48 9.09 8.62 18.81
CA TRP A 48 8.85 8.84 17.39
C TRP A 48 9.91 9.77 16.80
N ARG A 49 10.81 9.22 15.99
CA ARG A 49 11.79 10.03 15.24
C ARG A 49 11.15 10.81 14.08
N ASN A 50 10.15 10.21 13.43
CA ASN A 50 9.51 10.73 12.23
C ASN A 50 7.99 10.88 12.42
N ALA A 51 7.32 11.43 11.42
CA ALA A 51 5.86 11.42 11.37
C ALA A 51 5.28 10.00 11.44
N THR A 52 4.00 9.91 11.83
CA THR A 52 3.26 8.65 11.78
C THR A 52 3.16 8.15 10.35
N ARG A 53 2.93 6.84 10.20
CA ARG A 53 2.66 6.25 8.88
C ARG A 53 1.54 7.01 8.18
N ASN A 54 1.68 7.20 6.87
CA ASN A 54 0.60 7.73 6.03
C ASN A 54 -0.55 6.71 6.01
N TRP A 55 -1.69 7.11 6.56
CA TRP A 55 -2.93 6.33 6.58
C TRP A 55 -3.99 6.93 5.66
N SER A 56 -3.63 7.86 4.78
CA SER A 56 -4.57 8.42 3.80
C SER A 56 -5.10 7.34 2.86
N TRP A 57 -6.39 7.40 2.59
CA TRP A 57 -7.02 6.53 1.61
C TRP A 57 -6.47 6.82 0.20
N GLN A 58 -6.23 5.77 -0.57
CA GLN A 58 -5.81 5.87 -1.96
C GLN A 58 -7.02 5.57 -2.84
N ASP A 59 -7.27 6.44 -3.82
CA ASP A 59 -8.38 6.31 -4.76
C ASP A 59 -8.15 5.14 -5.72
N GLU A 60 -6.99 5.14 -6.37
CA GLU A 60 -6.58 4.12 -7.33
C GLU A 60 -5.33 3.36 -6.84
N VAL A 61 -5.31 2.05 -7.09
CA VAL A 61 -4.15 1.17 -6.82
C VAL A 61 -4.06 0.16 -7.96
N GLN A 62 -2.87 0.03 -8.56
CA GLN A 62 -2.61 -0.94 -9.63
C GLN A 62 -1.93 -2.21 -9.07
N LEU A 63 -2.46 -3.39 -9.41
CA LEU A 63 -1.98 -4.69 -8.90
C LEU A 63 -0.72 -5.20 -9.63
N ASN A 64 -0.43 -4.65 -10.80
CA ASN A 64 0.82 -4.80 -11.54
C ASN A 64 0.85 -3.58 -12.48
N PRO A 65 1.60 -2.51 -12.16
CA PRO A 65 1.75 -1.43 -13.12
C PRO A 65 2.39 -2.00 -14.39
N ASP A 66 1.98 -1.54 -15.56
CA ASP A 66 2.67 -1.86 -16.81
C ASP A 66 4.13 -1.45 -16.63
N ARG A 67 5.04 -2.42 -16.51
CA ARG A 67 6.46 -2.11 -16.68
C ARG A 67 6.59 -1.68 -18.13
N ALA A 68 7.04 -0.45 -18.35
CA ALA A 68 7.70 -0.14 -19.61
C ALA A 68 8.78 -1.21 -19.79
N ILE A 69 8.57 -2.11 -20.76
CA ILE A 69 9.60 -3.02 -21.21
C ILE A 69 10.58 -2.12 -21.95
N GLU A 70 11.53 -1.53 -21.22
CA GLU A 70 12.68 -0.88 -21.82
C GLU A 70 13.30 -1.90 -22.78
N PRO A 71 13.34 -1.64 -24.10
CA PRO A 71 13.95 -2.57 -25.02
C PRO A 71 15.39 -2.77 -24.57
N LYS A 72 15.78 -4.03 -24.35
CA LYS A 72 17.17 -4.37 -24.07
C LYS A 72 18.01 -3.87 -25.24
N THR A 73 18.68 -2.75 -25.02
CA THR A 73 19.61 -2.21 -26.01
C THR A 73 20.84 -3.09 -25.97
N GLY A 74 21.05 -3.87 -27.03
CA GLY A 74 22.29 -4.59 -27.31
C GLY A 74 22.23 -6.10 -27.16
N GLU A 75 21.92 -6.80 -28.26
CA GLU A 75 22.80 -7.86 -28.76
C GLU A 75 22.79 -7.77 -30.28
N GLU A 76 23.98 -7.56 -30.84
CA GLU A 76 24.22 -7.22 -32.24
C GLU A 76 23.74 -8.31 -33.19
N LEU A 77 23.09 -7.87 -34.28
CA LEU A 77 23.03 -8.61 -35.54
C LEU A 77 24.46 -8.82 -36.04
N GLN A 78 25.06 -9.98 -35.73
CA GLN A 78 26.18 -10.49 -36.53
C GLN A 78 25.62 -11.23 -37.73
N VAL A 79 25.72 -10.53 -38.86
CA VAL A 79 25.72 -11.10 -40.20
C VAL A 79 27.00 -11.92 -40.38
N ALA A 80 26.85 -13.21 -40.68
CA ALA A 80 27.79 -14.02 -41.45
C ALA A 80 27.05 -15.20 -42.10
#